data_AF-A0A1F4Y8I9-F1
#
_entry.id   AF-A0A1F4Y8I9-F1
#
_cell.length_a   1.000
_cell.length_b   1.000
_cell.length_c   1.000
_cell.angle_alpha   90.00
_cell.angle_beta   90.00
_cell.angle_gamma   90.00
#
_symmetry.space_group_name_H-M   'P 1'
#
loop_
_entity.id
_entity.type
_entity.pdbx_description
1 polymer ?
#
loop_
_entity_poly.entity_id
_entity_poly.type
_entity_poly.pdbx_seq_one_letter_code
_entity_poly.pdbx_strand_id
1 'polypeptide(L)'
;MGALGFTAYRLGASPFGVALFLLSPLVFDALLWGNVEWLALLGLAVSPWFGLVLLAIKPQMTIAVMAFLVIESWRKNGTRRTICLLIPLAIVTLLSFAVFGLWFVESIGYKATLDANLFPWSIPVGIVLFGLSLRTHNIRYAIAASPMFFYTLTPQCWMVVFLALVPSLPKISFASLGAWGYVAAMQFGLR
;
A
#
# COMPACT_ATOMS: atom_id res chain seq x y z
N MET A 1 -13.63 3.96 7.07
CA MET A 1 -13.23 2.78 7.89
C MET A 1 -13.68 1.44 7.33
N GLY A 2 -14.93 1.26 6.86
CA GLY A 2 -15.43 -0.06 6.40
C GLY A 2 -14.57 -0.76 5.34
N ALA A 3 -14.14 -0.04 4.28
CA ALA A 3 -13.27 -0.59 3.23
C ALA A 3 -11.90 -1.09 3.77
N LEU A 4 -11.31 -0.35 4.71
CA LEU A 4 -10.05 -0.72 5.37
C LEU A 4 -10.22 -1.98 6.23
N GLY A 5 -11.32 -2.05 7.00
CA GLY A 5 -11.64 -3.22 7.81
C GLY A 5 -11.90 -4.46 6.96
N PHE A 6 -12.66 -4.30 5.87
CA PHE A 6 -12.89 -5.38 4.88
C PHE A 6 -11.59 -5.86 4.25
N THR A 7 -10.69 -4.94 3.90
CA THR A 7 -9.37 -5.28 3.35
C THR A 7 -8.53 -6.08 4.34
N ALA A 8 -8.44 -5.62 5.59
CA ALA A 8 -7.72 -6.34 6.64
C ALA A 8 -8.29 -7.75 6.86
N TYR A 9 -9.62 -7.88 6.92
CA TYR A 9 -10.30 -9.17 7.03
C TYR A 9 -9.97 -10.10 5.85
N ARG A 10 -10.03 -9.59 4.60
CA ARG A 10 -9.70 -10.37 3.39
C ARG A 10 -8.23 -10.80 3.34
N LEU A 11 -7.33 -10.07 3.99
CA LEU A 11 -5.92 -10.45 4.13
C LEU A 11 -5.66 -11.51 5.24
N GLY A 12 -6.70 -11.87 6.01
CA GLY A 12 -6.65 -12.92 7.03
C GLY A 12 -6.52 -12.40 8.45
N ALA A 13 -6.90 -11.15 8.72
CA ALA A 13 -6.93 -10.61 10.07
C ALA A 13 -8.04 -11.26 10.91
N SER A 14 -7.75 -11.53 12.19
CA SER A 14 -8.79 -11.83 13.18
C SER A 14 -9.61 -10.56 13.50
N PRO A 15 -10.81 -10.65 14.11
CA PRO A 15 -11.58 -9.47 14.52
C PRO A 15 -10.77 -8.49 15.37
N PHE A 16 -9.96 -9.00 16.30
CA PHE A 16 -9.04 -8.18 17.09
C PHE A 16 -7.92 -7.57 16.25
N GLY A 17 -7.37 -8.31 15.28
CA GLY A 17 -6.37 -7.77 14.34
C GLY A 17 -6.94 -6.64 13.48
N VAL A 18 -8.20 -6.77 13.03
CA VAL A 18 -8.92 -5.70 12.32
C VAL A 18 -9.09 -4.49 13.22
N ALA A 19 -9.53 -4.69 14.47
CA ALA A 19 -9.69 -3.58 15.43
C ALA A 19 -8.36 -2.86 15.70
N LEU A 20 -7.28 -3.59 15.98
CA LEU A 20 -5.94 -3.02 16.21
C LEU A 20 -5.40 -2.27 15.01
N PHE A 21 -5.68 -2.75 13.80
CA PHE A 21 -5.33 -2.05 12.57
C PHE A 21 -6.13 -0.75 12.43
N LEU A 22 -7.47 -0.82 12.52
CA LEU A 22 -8.37 0.32 12.38
C LEU A 22 -8.13 1.40 13.45
N LEU A 23 -7.70 0.99 14.64
CA LEU A 23 -7.38 1.89 15.75
C LEU A 23 -5.92 2.35 15.74
N SER A 24 -5.12 1.99 14.74
CA SER A 24 -3.73 2.46 14.63
C SER A 24 -3.70 3.96 14.31
N PRO A 25 -2.67 4.70 14.76
CA PRO A 25 -2.59 6.14 14.52
C PRO A 25 -2.49 6.47 13.02
N LEU A 26 -1.93 5.57 12.20
CA LEU A 26 -1.84 5.75 10.75
C LEU A 26 -3.21 5.72 10.06
N VAL A 27 -4.14 4.88 10.55
CA VAL A 27 -5.53 4.87 10.05
C VAL A 27 -6.26 6.13 10.50
N PHE A 28 -6.09 6.54 11.76
CA PHE A 28 -6.70 7.78 12.24
C PHE A 28 -6.21 9.00 11.46
N ASP A 29 -4.91 9.12 11.22
CA ASP A 29 -4.32 10.18 10.41
C ASP A 29 -4.91 10.18 8.98
N ALA A 30 -4.96 9.02 8.32
CA ALA A 30 -5.58 8.90 7.00
C ALA A 30 -7.03 9.41 6.96
N LEU A 31 -7.81 9.16 8.01
CA LEU A 31 -9.20 9.57 8.12
C LEU A 31 -9.38 11.06 8.44
N LEU A 32 -8.53 11.62 9.30
CA LEU A 32 -8.56 13.04 9.66
C LEU A 32 -8.26 13.93 8.46
N TRP A 33 -7.31 13.51 7.61
CA TRP A 33 -6.96 14.23 6.39
C TRP A 33 -7.87 13.93 5.20
N GLY A 34 -8.89 13.07 5.36
CA GLY A 34 -9.81 12.71 4.28
C GLY A 34 -9.12 12.07 3.06
N ASN A 35 -7.99 11.39 3.27
CA ASN A 35 -7.20 10.87 2.17
C ASN A 35 -7.81 9.60 1.54
N VAL A 36 -7.33 9.28 0.33
CA VAL A 36 -7.86 8.21 -0.53
C VAL A 36 -7.15 6.86 -0.39
N GLU A 37 -6.33 6.63 0.64
CA GLU A 37 -5.61 5.35 0.81
C GLU A 37 -6.57 4.16 0.89
N TRP A 38 -7.76 4.37 1.45
CA TRP A 38 -8.77 3.33 1.56
C TRP A 38 -9.23 2.80 0.20
N LEU A 39 -9.27 3.64 -0.84
CA LEU A 39 -9.58 3.21 -2.22
C LEU A 39 -8.47 2.34 -2.78
N ALA A 40 -7.21 2.78 -2.61
CA ALA A 40 -6.06 2.04 -3.10
C ALA A 40 -5.93 0.67 -2.41
N LEU A 41 -6.08 0.64 -1.09
CA LEU A 41 -5.98 -0.58 -0.30
C LEU A 41 -7.14 -1.55 -0.52
N LEU A 42 -8.34 -1.06 -0.85
CA LEU A 42 -9.45 -1.93 -1.27
C LEU A 42 -9.06 -2.80 -2.48
N GLY A 43 -8.12 -2.33 -3.31
CA GLY A 43 -7.53 -3.09 -4.41
C GLY A 43 -6.88 -4.41 -3.99
N LEU A 44 -6.42 -4.54 -2.73
CA LEU A 44 -5.88 -5.79 -2.18
C LEU A 44 -6.96 -6.84 -1.86
N ALA A 45 -8.21 -6.40 -1.72
CA ALA A 45 -9.31 -7.25 -1.24
C ALA A 45 -10.19 -7.81 -2.37
N VAL A 46 -10.22 -7.10 -3.50
CA VAL A 46 -11.07 -7.39 -4.67
C VAL A 46 -10.37 -8.26 -5.71
N SER A 47 -11.08 -8.61 -6.79
CA SER A 47 -10.51 -9.43 -7.87
C SER A 47 -9.34 -8.72 -8.56
N PRO A 48 -8.35 -9.44 -9.12
CA PRO A 48 -7.15 -8.83 -9.69
C PRO A 48 -7.42 -7.75 -10.77
N TRP A 49 -8.49 -7.90 -11.55
CA TRP A 49 -8.88 -6.99 -12.62
C TRP A 49 -9.22 -5.59 -12.11
N PHE A 50 -10.10 -5.50 -11.12
CA PHE A 50 -10.42 -4.22 -10.47
C PHE A 50 -9.35 -3.82 -9.45
N GLY A 51 -8.68 -4.81 -8.87
CA GLY A 51 -7.62 -4.63 -7.89
C GLY A 51 -6.49 -3.76 -8.42
N LEU A 52 -5.95 -4.06 -9.62
CA LEU A 52 -4.87 -3.27 -10.20
C LEU A 52 -5.26 -1.81 -10.46
N VAL A 53 -6.49 -1.55 -10.91
CA VAL A 53 -6.98 -0.19 -11.13
C VAL A 53 -7.02 0.58 -9.81
N LEU A 54 -7.56 -0.03 -8.76
CA LEU A 54 -7.61 0.58 -7.43
C LEU A 54 -6.21 0.79 -6.86
N LEU A 55 -5.33 -0.21 -6.93
CA LEU A 55 -3.95 -0.11 -6.45
C LEU A 55 -3.21 1.06 -7.12
N ALA A 56 -3.45 1.28 -8.42
CA ALA A 56 -2.81 2.36 -9.17
C ALA A 56 -3.24 3.78 -8.75
N ILE A 57 -4.31 3.94 -7.96
CA ILE A 57 -4.72 5.25 -7.41
C ILE A 57 -3.62 5.86 -6.53
N LYS A 58 -2.93 5.01 -5.74
CA LYS A 58 -1.76 5.42 -4.94
C LYS A 58 -0.62 4.43 -5.15
N PRO A 59 0.17 4.57 -6.23
CA PRO A 59 1.29 3.68 -6.48
C PRO A 59 2.32 3.75 -5.35
N GLN A 60 2.38 4.86 -4.60
CA GLN A 60 3.29 5.07 -3.47
C GLN A 60 3.23 3.95 -2.43
N MET A 61 2.05 3.34 -2.25
CA MET A 61 1.83 2.29 -1.26
C MET A 61 1.58 0.91 -1.89
N THR A 62 1.56 0.80 -3.23
CA THR A 62 1.11 -0.42 -3.92
C THR A 62 2.00 -0.89 -5.09
N ILE A 63 3.04 -0.14 -5.48
CA ILE A 63 3.81 -0.45 -6.70
C ILE A 63 4.36 -1.87 -6.74
N ALA A 64 4.90 -2.35 -5.62
CA ALA A 64 5.50 -3.67 -5.55
C ALA A 64 4.42 -4.76 -5.55
N VAL A 65 3.22 -4.47 -5.02
CA VAL A 65 2.06 -5.35 -5.14
C VAL A 65 1.63 -5.48 -6.60
N MET A 66 1.51 -4.36 -7.32
CA MET A 66 1.13 -4.40 -8.74
C MET A 66 2.15 -5.21 -9.55
N ALA A 67 3.45 -4.98 -9.34
CA ALA A 67 4.51 -5.75 -9.97
C ALA A 67 4.43 -7.24 -9.62
N PHE A 68 4.22 -7.58 -8.34
CA PHE A 68 4.03 -8.96 -7.88
C PHE A 68 2.85 -9.63 -8.61
N LEU A 69 1.70 -8.97 -8.69
CA LEU A 69 0.50 -9.52 -9.34
C LEU A 69 0.71 -9.74 -10.84
N VAL A 70 1.38 -8.83 -11.53
CA VAL A 70 1.71 -8.97 -12.96
C VAL A 70 2.67 -10.14 -13.18
N ILE A 71 3.75 -10.23 -12.39
CA ILE A 71 4.74 -11.30 -12.51
C ILE A 71 4.11 -12.67 -12.19
N GLU A 72 3.30 -12.77 -11.13
CA GLU A 72 2.61 -14.01 -10.77
C GLU A 72 1.56 -14.41 -11.79
N SER A 73 0.81 -13.44 -12.35
CA SER A 73 -0.14 -13.71 -13.43
C SER A 73 0.58 -14.25 -14.67
N TRP A 74 1.74 -13.68 -15.01
CA TRP A 74 2.55 -14.14 -16.13
C TRP A 74 3.08 -15.56 -15.92
N ARG A 75 3.62 -15.85 -14.73
CA ARG A 75 4.10 -17.20 -14.38
C ARG A 75 3.00 -18.26 -14.44
N LYS A 76 1.79 -17.94 -13.97
CA LYS A 76 0.67 -18.91 -13.87
C LYS A 76 -0.15 -19.06 -15.14
N ASN A 77 -0.32 -17.98 -15.89
CA ASN A 77 -1.30 -17.91 -16.98
C ASN A 77 -0.72 -17.50 -18.33
N GLY A 78 0.58 -17.21 -18.39
CA GLY A 78 1.28 -16.75 -19.59
C GLY A 78 0.99 -15.30 -19.96
N THR A 79 1.57 -14.89 -21.10
CA THR A 79 1.54 -13.51 -21.61
C THR A 79 0.12 -13.04 -21.93
N ARG A 80 -0.68 -13.87 -22.61
CA ARG A 80 -2.04 -13.49 -23.04
C ARG A 80 -2.93 -13.04 -21.89
N ARG A 81 -3.01 -13.81 -20.80
CA ARG A 81 -3.86 -13.43 -19.65
C ARG A 81 -3.30 -12.25 -18.87
N THR A 82 -1.97 -12.09 -18.85
CA THR A 82 -1.31 -10.95 -18.21
C THR A 82 -1.61 -9.66 -18.93
N ILE A 83 -1.60 -9.67 -20.27
CA ILE A 83 -2.02 -8.51 -21.07
C ILE A 83 -3.47 -8.18 -20.76
N CYS A 84 -4.36 -9.18 -20.76
CA CYS A 84 -5.77 -8.91 -20.46
C CYS A 84 -5.95 -8.29 -19.06
N LEU A 85 -5.19 -8.73 -18.06
CA LEU A 85 -5.18 -8.15 -16.72
C LEU A 85 -4.78 -6.66 -16.71
N LEU A 86 -3.88 -6.25 -17.62
CA LEU A 86 -3.42 -4.86 -17.75
C LEU A 86 -4.35 -3.97 -18.58
N ILE A 87 -5.23 -4.53 -19.41
CA ILE A 87 -6.13 -3.76 -20.29
C ILE A 87 -7.00 -2.76 -19.49
N PRO A 88 -7.71 -3.13 -18.41
CA PRO A 88 -8.52 -2.17 -17.67
C PRO A 88 -7.70 -1.02 -17.10
N LEU A 89 -6.50 -1.32 -16.58
CA LEU A 89 -5.58 -0.31 -16.07
C LEU A 89 -5.15 0.63 -17.20
N ALA A 90 -4.74 0.10 -18.35
CA ALA A 90 -4.34 0.89 -19.51
C ALA A 90 -5.49 1.78 -20.01
N ILE A 91 -6.70 1.25 -20.11
CA ILE A 91 -7.89 2.02 -20.53
C ILE A 91 -8.15 3.17 -19.55
N VAL A 92 -8.17 2.90 -18.24
CA VAL A 92 -8.42 3.93 -17.22
C VAL A 92 -7.32 5.00 -17.24
N THR A 93 -6.05 4.61 -17.40
CA THR A 93 -4.94 5.55 -17.52
C THR A 93 -5.05 6.40 -18.77
N LEU A 94 -5.38 5.82 -19.92
CA LEU A 94 -5.57 6.57 -21.18
C LEU A 94 -6.76 7.52 -21.10
N LEU A 95 -7.88 7.10 -20.49
CA LEU A 95 -9.01 7.97 -20.23
C LEU A 95 -8.66 9.10 -19.27
N SER A 96 -7.87 8.82 -18.23
CA SER A 96 -7.33 9.85 -17.34
C SER A 96 -6.51 10.88 -18.11
N PHE A 97 -5.67 10.47 -19.05
CA PHE A 97 -4.93 11.41 -19.90
C PHE A 97 -5.83 12.19 -20.86
N ALA A 98 -6.90 11.57 -21.37
CA ALA A 98 -7.86 12.26 -22.23
C ALA A 98 -8.66 13.34 -21.48
N VAL A 99 -8.98 13.10 -20.20
CA VAL A 99 -9.80 14.01 -19.37
C VAL A 99 -8.95 15.07 -18.67
N PHE A 100 -7.81 14.69 -18.11
CA PHE A 100 -6.99 15.54 -17.24
C PHE A 100 -5.67 15.98 -17.89
N GLY A 101 -5.41 15.58 -19.14
CA GLY A 101 -4.12 15.81 -19.80
C GLY A 101 -2.98 15.00 -19.16
N LEU A 102 -1.75 15.41 -19.42
CA LEU A 102 -0.54 14.78 -18.88
C LEU A 102 -0.25 15.27 -17.44
N TRP A 103 -1.23 15.11 -16.54
CA TRP A 103 -1.17 15.57 -15.14
C TRP A 103 0.07 15.09 -14.38
N PHE A 104 0.67 13.97 -14.77
CA PHE A 104 1.89 13.47 -14.14
C PHE A 104 3.13 14.35 -14.40
N VAL A 105 3.11 15.17 -15.46
CA VAL A 105 4.21 16.10 -15.74
C VAL A 105 4.21 17.24 -14.72
N GLU A 106 3.03 17.71 -14.33
CA GLU A 106 2.85 18.75 -13.31
C GLU A 106 3.23 18.26 -11.90
N SER A 107 3.18 16.93 -11.66
CA SER A 107 3.60 16.35 -10.39
C SER A 107 5.11 16.12 -10.28
N ILE A 108 5.87 16.30 -11.36
CA ILE A 108 7.33 16.23 -11.34
C ILE A 108 7.85 17.40 -10.49
N GLY A 109 8.51 17.09 -9.38
CA GLY A 109 9.02 18.08 -8.44
C GLY A 109 8.08 18.43 -7.28
N TYR A 110 6.90 17.82 -7.21
CA TYR A 110 6.06 17.89 -6.02
C TYR A 110 6.80 17.28 -4.82
N LYS A 111 6.89 18.06 -3.74
CA LYS A 111 7.37 17.61 -2.42
C LYS A 111 6.18 17.58 -1.48
N ALA A 112 5.96 16.44 -0.84
CA ALA A 112 4.96 16.33 0.21
C ALA A 112 5.30 17.30 1.34
N THR A 113 4.30 18.00 1.86
CA THR A 113 4.45 18.93 2.99
C THR A 113 4.88 18.21 4.28
N LEU A 114 4.44 16.97 4.44
CA LEU A 114 4.85 16.06 5.50
C LEU A 114 5.44 14.82 4.85
N ASP A 115 6.76 14.83 4.73
CA ASP A 115 7.50 13.75 4.11
C ASP A 115 8.04 12.79 5.17
N ALA A 116 7.60 11.55 5.09
CA ALA A 116 8.00 10.44 5.96
C ALA A 116 8.64 9.31 5.14
N ASN A 117 9.21 9.65 3.98
CA ASN A 117 9.98 8.70 3.19
C ASN A 117 11.30 8.33 3.89
N LEU A 118 11.81 7.15 3.58
CA LEU A 118 13.13 6.67 4.02
C LEU A 118 14.09 6.53 2.82
N PHE A 119 13.79 7.20 1.72
CA PHE A 119 14.55 7.12 0.49
C PHE A 119 15.91 7.82 0.64
N PRO A 120 17.01 7.28 0.10
CA PRO A 120 17.13 6.01 -0.64
C PRO A 120 17.41 4.79 0.26
N TRP A 121 17.53 4.98 1.57
CA TRP A 121 17.93 3.95 2.53
C TRP A 121 16.94 2.79 2.66
N SER A 122 15.66 3.01 2.34
CA SER A 122 14.65 1.96 2.30
C SER A 122 14.75 1.05 1.08
N ILE A 123 15.39 1.48 -0.03
CA ILE A 123 15.41 0.72 -1.28
C ILE A 123 16.01 -0.68 -1.10
N PRO A 124 17.18 -0.88 -0.44
CA PRO A 124 17.73 -2.21 -0.23
C PRO A 124 16.75 -3.12 0.53
N VAL A 125 16.07 -2.60 1.55
CA VAL A 125 15.04 -3.35 2.29
C VAL A 125 13.86 -3.70 1.39
N GLY A 126 13.40 -2.74 0.58
CA GLY A 126 12.34 -2.95 -0.41
C GLY A 126 12.68 -4.04 -1.43
N ILE A 127 13.91 -4.04 -1.97
CA ILE A 127 14.39 -5.06 -2.91
C ILE A 127 14.40 -6.44 -2.25
N VAL A 128 14.92 -6.55 -1.02
CA VAL A 128 14.95 -7.82 -0.28
C VAL A 128 13.52 -8.34 -0.04
N LEU A 129 12.63 -7.49 0.47
CA LEU A 129 11.23 -7.87 0.71
C LEU A 129 10.51 -8.26 -0.59
N PHE A 130 10.69 -7.50 -1.67
CA PHE A 130 10.09 -7.82 -2.95
C PHE A 130 10.66 -9.13 -3.53
N GLY A 131 11.98 -9.34 -3.44
CA GLY A 131 12.62 -10.61 -3.81
C GLY A 131 12.07 -11.80 -3.02
N LEU A 132 11.88 -11.63 -1.70
CA LEU A 132 11.23 -12.63 -0.86
C LEU A 132 9.78 -12.88 -1.28
N SER A 133 9.04 -11.85 -1.70
CA SER A 133 7.67 -12.01 -2.22
C SER A 133 7.64 -12.94 -3.42
N LEU A 134 8.55 -12.73 -4.38
CA LEU A 134 8.63 -13.51 -5.61
C LEU A 134 9.14 -14.93 -5.41
N ARG A 135 10.02 -15.14 -4.41
CA ARG A 135 10.56 -16.46 -4.06
C ARG A 135 9.55 -17.30 -3.27
N THR A 136 8.78 -16.67 -2.38
CA THR A 136 7.83 -17.36 -1.49
C THR A 136 6.39 -17.34 -1.99
N HIS A 137 6.13 -16.69 -3.13
CA HIS A 137 4.79 -16.43 -3.67
C HIS A 137 3.85 -15.76 -2.66
N ASN A 138 4.40 -14.95 -1.75
CA ASN A 138 3.66 -14.31 -0.68
C ASN A 138 3.57 -12.80 -0.89
N ILE A 139 2.37 -12.35 -1.26
CA ILE A 139 2.05 -10.95 -1.54
C ILE A 139 2.33 -10.01 -0.35
N ARG A 140 2.33 -10.52 0.88
CA ARG A 140 2.53 -9.70 2.09
C ARG A 140 3.89 -9.02 2.10
N TYR A 141 4.92 -9.67 1.58
CA TYR A 141 6.23 -9.04 1.44
C TYR A 141 6.22 -7.92 0.38
N ALA A 142 5.44 -8.06 -0.70
CA ALA A 142 5.26 -7.01 -1.69
C ALA A 142 4.43 -5.82 -1.14
N ILE A 143 3.43 -6.10 -0.31
CA ILE A 143 2.68 -5.08 0.44
C ILE A 143 3.64 -4.26 1.31
N ALA A 144 4.48 -4.93 2.10
CA ALA A 144 5.47 -4.25 2.95
C ALA A 144 6.58 -3.52 2.16
N ALA A 145 6.96 -4.03 0.98
CA ALA A 145 8.00 -3.45 0.15
C ALA A 145 7.57 -2.17 -0.58
N SER A 146 6.29 -2.02 -0.91
CA SER A 146 5.79 -0.94 -1.77
C SER A 146 6.21 0.48 -1.36
N PRO A 147 6.03 0.93 -0.10
CA PRO A 147 6.42 2.28 0.30
C PRO A 147 7.94 2.53 0.26
N MET A 148 8.76 1.48 0.23
CA MET A 148 10.22 1.58 0.29
C MET A 148 10.86 2.12 -1.00
N PHE A 149 10.09 2.15 -2.10
CA PHE A 149 10.55 2.56 -3.43
C PHE A 149 10.24 4.01 -3.78
N PHE A 150 9.58 4.76 -2.89
CA PHE A 150 9.13 6.12 -3.19
C PHE A 150 9.93 7.18 -2.45
N TYR A 151 10.24 8.26 -3.17
CA TYR A 151 10.98 9.41 -2.67
C TYR A 151 10.11 10.43 -1.93
N THR A 152 8.79 10.41 -2.14
CA THR A 152 7.82 11.23 -1.41
C THR A 152 6.74 10.32 -0.85
N LEU A 153 6.60 10.32 0.47
CA LEU A 153 5.66 9.44 1.13
C LEU A 153 5.04 10.13 2.35
N THR A 154 3.72 10.26 2.37
CA THR A 154 3.03 10.80 3.53
C THR A 154 2.92 9.74 4.64
N PRO A 155 2.91 10.12 5.94
CA PRO A 155 2.92 9.18 7.06
C PRO A 155 1.86 8.06 6.94
N GLN A 156 0.64 8.41 6.58
CA GLN A 156 -0.48 7.48 6.41
C GLN A 156 -0.26 6.41 5.34
N CYS A 157 0.64 6.61 4.36
CA CYS A 157 0.96 5.56 3.38
C CYS A 157 1.64 4.34 4.03
N TRP A 158 2.30 4.51 5.19
CA TRP A 158 2.90 3.42 5.96
C TRP A 158 1.85 2.43 6.51
N MET A 159 0.58 2.81 6.51
CA MET A 159 -0.54 1.93 6.88
C MET A 159 -0.58 0.63 6.06
N VAL A 160 -0.07 0.64 4.83
CA VAL A 160 0.04 -0.59 4.01
C VAL A 160 0.96 -1.63 4.64
N VAL A 161 2.01 -1.21 5.34
CA VAL A 161 2.92 -2.13 6.05
C VAL A 161 2.19 -2.82 7.19
N PHE A 162 1.27 -2.12 7.87
CA PHE A 162 0.45 -2.71 8.93
C PHE A 162 -0.46 -3.80 8.34
N LEU A 163 -1.04 -3.57 7.15
CA LEU A 163 -1.82 -4.58 6.43
C LEU A 163 -1.01 -5.83 6.05
N ALA A 164 0.31 -5.75 5.88
CA ALA A 164 1.13 -6.95 5.71
C ALA A 164 1.21 -7.81 6.99
N LEU A 165 0.99 -7.19 8.16
CA LEU A 165 1.14 -7.80 9.49
C LEU A 165 -0.17 -8.28 10.11
N VAL A 166 -1.33 -7.77 9.66
CA VAL A 166 -2.65 -8.08 10.25
C VAL A 166 -2.98 -9.57 10.45
N PRO A 167 -2.44 -10.53 9.68
CA PRO A 167 -2.73 -11.95 9.92
C PRO A 167 -2.06 -12.52 11.17
N SER A 168 -1.12 -11.78 11.78
CA SER A 168 -0.42 -12.18 13.01
C SER A 168 -0.74 -11.19 14.11
N LEU A 169 -1.59 -11.61 15.06
CA LEU A 169 -2.02 -10.77 16.17
C LEU A 169 -0.84 -10.16 16.95
N PRO A 170 0.22 -10.91 17.32
CA PRO A 170 1.37 -10.31 17.99
C PRO A 170 2.03 -9.20 17.16
N LYS A 171 2.23 -9.43 15.85
CA LYS A 171 2.90 -8.45 14.99
C LYS A 171 2.09 -7.17 14.84
N ILE A 172 0.78 -7.27 14.61
CA ILE A 172 -0.08 -6.08 14.50
C ILE A 172 -0.25 -5.38 15.85
N SER A 173 -0.29 -6.11 16.97
CA SER A 173 -0.29 -5.51 18.31
C SER A 173 0.98 -4.70 18.54
N PHE A 174 2.17 -5.27 18.29
CA PHE A 174 3.43 -4.56 18.44
C PHE A 174 3.53 -3.34 17.51
N ALA A 175 3.09 -3.47 16.25
CA ALA A 175 3.08 -2.36 15.31
C ALA A 175 2.13 -1.24 15.76
N SER A 176 0.90 -1.58 16.16
CA SER A 176 -0.12 -0.61 16.59
C SER A 176 0.25 0.09 17.89
N LEU A 177 0.66 -0.68 18.91
CA LEU A 177 1.11 -0.13 20.20
C LEU A 177 2.40 0.68 20.05
N GLY A 178 3.35 0.20 19.24
CA GLY A 178 4.60 0.92 18.97
C GLY A 178 4.35 2.25 18.28
N ALA A 179 3.43 2.31 17.32
CA ALA A 179 3.08 3.55 16.65
C ALA A 179 2.36 4.53 17.58
N TRP A 180 1.46 4.05 18.46
CA TRP A 180 0.86 4.90 19.50
C TRP A 180 1.89 5.41 20.49
N GLY A 181 2.85 4.56 20.91
CA GLY A 181 3.96 4.94 21.77
C GLY A 181 4.82 6.03 21.15
N TYR A 182 5.09 5.93 19.84
CA TYR A 182 5.79 6.98 19.09
C TYR A 182 5.00 8.30 19.05
N VAL A 183 3.69 8.25 18.77
CA VAL A 183 2.83 9.44 18.79
C VAL A 183 2.83 10.10 20.16
N ALA A 184 2.70 9.31 21.23
CA ALA A 184 2.75 9.81 22.60
C ALA A 184 4.11 10.45 22.91
N ALA A 185 5.23 9.78 22.58
CA ALA A 185 6.58 10.32 22.79
C ALA A 185 6.77 11.67 22.09
N MET A 186 6.31 11.78 20.83
CA MET A 186 6.34 13.03 20.06
C MET A 186 5.49 14.13 20.70
N GLN A 187 4.32 13.80 21.23
CA GLN A 187 3.45 14.75 21.93
C GLN A 187 4.05 15.26 23.25
N PHE A 188 4.82 14.42 23.94
CA PHE A 188 5.51 14.77 25.19
C PHE A 188 6.93 15.34 24.99
N GLY A 189 7.35 15.56 23.73
CA GLY A 189 8.65 16.19 23.43
C GLY A 189 9.87 15.28 23.64
N LEU A 190 9.67 13.97 23.77
CA LEU A 190 10.76 12.99 23.80
C LEU A 190 11.24 12.80 22.36
N ARG A 191 12.36 13.45 22.01
CA ARG A 191 13.06 13.31 20.72
C ARG A 191 14.27 12.40 20.86
#